data_AF-A0A6A3YFF7-F1
#
_entry.id   AF-A0A6A3YFF7-F1
#
_cell.length_a   1.000
_cell.length_b   1.000
_cell.length_c   1.000
_cell.angle_alpha   90.00
_cell.angle_beta   90.00
_cell.angle_gamma   90.00
#
_symmetry.space_group_name_H-M   'P 1'
#
loop_
_entity.id
_entity.type
_entity.pdbx_description
1 polymer ?
#
loop_
_entity_poly.entity_id
_entity_poly.type
_entity_poly.pdbx_seq_one_letter_code
_entity_poly.pdbx_strand_id
1 'polypeptide(L)'
;MSSPLTAVDLVLRHQRDGDALQQLGRTICSFLGPSPYLSLSQACALGSIELLQWIWDSSCTSPRTRQSRWPLHNFLRSDAHYYRYQFSNSIEVAACRDNLAMVEWLGTHFSDCEVPSGVPEAAARNGNLPILQFLLARDVDQDGGHGDAKKKRKVETGDGGVKAQIQGREGNRVQWEKRVMSVALSNKHPDVVRWLHENMPDGENERDREGEIESALRNGDVELANFLMPPGRCVLDYATCSGLKMIEWMLDCGYVQRDIGHANSAIKSLAYLGRLDLMQQIVLLHSPPREHDDLCLHSWWNAITIACERGCLEMLKWLMDHPLGQELRVDLKAHEKYSYLIRLAGQHDQTEIMGYLYEQGGAEEIDAPRAIREYATWWHGHRYNHKI
;
A
#
# COMPACT_ATOMS: atom_id res chain seq x y z
N MET A 1 -39.04 17.84 0.70
CA MET A 1 -39.75 17.03 1.72
C MET A 1 -39.27 15.60 1.55
N SER A 2 -38.75 14.97 2.61
CA SER A 2 -38.13 13.63 2.56
C SER A 2 -39.11 12.58 2.02
N SER A 3 -38.66 11.77 1.07
CA SER A 3 -39.42 10.68 0.45
C SER A 3 -39.72 9.59 1.50
N PRO A 4 -40.95 9.09 1.61
CA PRO A 4 -41.24 7.93 2.47
C PRO A 4 -40.44 6.70 2.01
N LEU A 5 -40.18 5.76 2.94
CA LEU A 5 -39.59 4.46 2.59
C LEU A 5 -40.38 3.84 1.44
N THR A 6 -39.71 3.28 0.44
CA THR A 6 -40.35 2.74 -0.78
C THR A 6 -41.48 1.76 -0.47
N ALA A 7 -41.33 0.94 0.57
CA ALA A 7 -42.38 0.03 1.03
C ALA A 7 -43.62 0.77 1.58
N VAL A 8 -43.41 1.85 2.35
CA VAL A 8 -44.50 2.67 2.90
C VAL A 8 -45.17 3.48 1.79
N ASP A 9 -44.39 4.04 0.87
CA ASP A 9 -44.90 4.76 -0.29
C ASP A 9 -45.78 3.84 -1.17
N LEU A 10 -45.30 2.64 -1.46
CA LEU A 10 -46.05 1.65 -2.22
C LEU A 10 -47.37 1.28 -1.52
N VAL A 11 -47.34 1.03 -0.21
CA VAL A 11 -48.54 0.71 0.56
C VAL A 11 -49.52 1.89 0.57
N LEU A 12 -49.04 3.11 0.79
CA LEU A 12 -49.90 4.30 0.85
C LEU A 12 -50.52 4.64 -0.51
N ARG A 13 -49.79 4.46 -1.63
CA ARG A 13 -50.29 4.68 -2.99
C ARG A 13 -51.42 3.73 -3.40
N HIS A 14 -51.50 2.54 -2.81
CA HIS A 14 -52.55 1.57 -3.10
C HIS A 14 -53.79 1.71 -2.18
N GLN A 15 -53.78 2.68 -1.25
CA GLN A 15 -54.92 2.95 -0.37
C GLN A 15 -55.81 4.07 -0.94
N ARG A 16 -57.13 3.89 -0.83
CA ARG A 16 -58.14 4.80 -1.43
C ARG A 16 -58.06 6.25 -0.91
N ASP A 17 -57.49 6.48 0.28
CA ASP A 17 -57.27 7.79 0.90
C ASP A 17 -55.77 8.09 1.17
N GLY A 18 -54.88 7.52 0.36
CA GLY A 18 -53.42 7.61 0.55
C GLY A 18 -52.87 9.03 0.69
N ASP A 19 -53.48 10.01 0.02
CA ASP A 19 -53.08 11.42 0.07
C ASP A 19 -53.31 12.06 1.44
N ALA A 20 -54.40 11.69 2.15
CA ALA A 20 -54.67 12.16 3.50
C ALA A 20 -53.70 11.53 4.54
N LEU A 21 -53.21 10.32 4.23
CA LEU A 21 -52.29 9.57 5.08
C LEU A 21 -50.81 9.92 4.85
N GLN A 22 -50.49 10.80 3.88
CA GLN A 22 -49.11 11.27 3.67
C GLN A 22 -48.51 11.90 4.95
N GLN A 23 -49.34 12.57 5.77
CA GLN A 23 -48.90 13.10 7.06
C GLN A 23 -48.54 11.99 8.07
N LEU A 24 -49.22 10.85 8.02
CA LEU A 24 -48.93 9.67 8.84
C LEU A 24 -47.78 8.84 8.28
N GLY A 25 -47.45 8.99 6.98
CA GLY A 25 -46.32 8.33 6.33
C GLY A 25 -45.00 8.56 7.06
N ARG A 26 -44.75 9.76 7.60
CA ARG A 26 -43.57 10.04 8.45
C ARG A 26 -43.57 9.24 9.74
N THR A 27 -44.70 9.17 10.43
CA THR A 27 -44.84 8.43 11.68
C THR A 27 -44.66 6.94 11.44
N ILE A 28 -45.24 6.41 10.35
CA ILE A 28 -45.08 5.01 9.94
C ILE A 28 -43.63 4.73 9.54
N CYS A 29 -42.98 5.61 8.77
CA CYS A 29 -41.56 5.48 8.43
C CYS A 29 -40.66 5.58 9.66
N SER A 30 -41.02 6.37 10.68
CA SER A 30 -40.26 6.42 11.94
C SER A 30 -40.41 5.14 12.78
N PHE A 31 -41.52 4.41 12.61
CA PHE A 31 -41.79 3.16 13.29
C PHE A 31 -41.20 1.94 12.56
N LEU A 32 -41.33 1.91 11.22
CA LEU A 32 -40.78 0.85 10.35
C LEU A 32 -39.34 1.12 9.91
N GLY A 33 -38.81 2.30 10.24
CA GLY A 33 -37.50 2.77 9.81
C GLY A 33 -36.36 1.85 10.28
N PRO A 34 -35.15 2.08 9.74
CA PRO A 34 -33.96 1.37 10.17
C PRO A 34 -33.80 1.46 11.70
N SER A 35 -33.11 0.46 12.26
CA SER A 35 -32.88 0.35 13.71
C SER A 35 -32.51 1.70 14.32
N PRO A 36 -33.07 2.08 15.49
CA PRO A 36 -32.72 3.33 16.16
C PRO A 36 -31.23 3.40 16.56
N TYR A 37 -30.55 2.26 16.55
CA TYR A 37 -29.12 2.13 16.82
C TYR A 37 -28.25 2.01 15.56
N LEU A 38 -28.83 2.14 14.36
CA LEU A 38 -28.07 2.17 13.12
C LEU A 38 -27.32 3.50 13.03
N SER A 39 -25.99 3.45 13.07
CA SER A 39 -25.15 4.64 12.85
C SER A 39 -25.09 5.00 11.36
N LEU A 40 -24.69 6.24 11.07
CA LEU A 40 -24.48 6.67 9.68
C LEU A 40 -23.36 5.85 9.02
N SER A 41 -22.31 5.52 9.77
CA SER A 41 -21.21 4.68 9.26
C SER A 41 -21.64 3.25 8.93
N GLN A 42 -22.51 2.64 9.73
CA GLN A 42 -23.09 1.33 9.44
C GLN A 42 -24.01 1.39 8.21
N ALA A 43 -24.78 2.47 8.06
CA ALA A 43 -25.57 2.70 6.85
C ALA A 43 -24.69 2.85 5.60
N CYS A 44 -23.52 3.49 5.71
CA CYS A 44 -22.54 3.56 4.63
C CYS A 44 -22.03 2.17 4.21
N ALA A 45 -21.87 1.24 5.16
CA ALA A 45 -21.50 -0.15 4.83
C ALA A 45 -22.56 -0.88 3.99
N LEU A 46 -23.83 -0.46 4.07
CA LEU A 46 -24.92 -0.98 3.22
C LEU A 46 -24.93 -0.35 1.83
N GLY A 47 -24.24 0.78 1.61
CA GLY A 47 -24.06 1.42 0.31
C GLY A 47 -25.30 2.12 -0.28
N SER A 48 -26.30 2.44 0.55
CA SER A 48 -27.54 3.11 0.11
C SER A 48 -27.55 4.59 0.47
N ILE A 49 -27.46 5.48 -0.55
CA ILE A 49 -27.55 6.93 -0.36
C ILE A 49 -28.95 7.35 0.13
N GLU A 50 -29.99 6.66 -0.31
CA GLU A 50 -31.37 6.89 0.14
C GLU A 50 -31.51 6.68 1.65
N LEU A 51 -30.84 5.65 2.20
CA LEU A 51 -30.79 5.39 3.63
C LEU A 51 -30.04 6.50 4.38
N LEU A 52 -28.93 6.99 3.82
CA LEU A 52 -28.21 8.13 4.41
C LEU A 52 -29.07 9.39 4.41
N GLN A 53 -29.77 9.68 3.32
CA GLN A 53 -30.69 10.81 3.23
C GLN A 53 -31.81 10.70 4.27
N TRP A 54 -32.38 9.50 4.46
CA TRP A 54 -33.40 9.27 5.47
C TRP A 54 -32.86 9.52 6.89
N ILE A 55 -31.66 9.01 7.22
CA ILE A 55 -31.01 9.22 8.52
C ILE A 55 -30.74 10.71 8.75
N TRP A 56 -30.27 11.40 7.70
CA TRP A 56 -30.00 12.84 7.73
C TRP A 56 -31.27 13.66 7.96
N ASP A 57 -32.31 13.42 7.19
CA ASP A 57 -33.58 14.14 7.27
C ASP A 57 -34.29 13.91 8.61
N SER A 58 -34.11 12.72 9.20
CA SER A 58 -34.68 12.34 10.51
C SER A 58 -33.88 12.90 11.69
N SER A 59 -32.66 13.37 11.49
CA SER A 59 -31.82 13.91 12.56
C SER A 59 -32.24 15.33 12.96
N CYS A 60 -32.02 15.70 14.22
CA CYS A 60 -32.33 17.05 14.71
C CYS A 60 -31.13 17.99 14.54
N THR A 61 -31.37 19.24 14.15
CA THR A 61 -30.32 20.28 14.00
C THR A 61 -29.97 21.00 15.29
N SER A 62 -30.83 20.92 16.33
CA SER A 62 -30.60 21.58 17.61
C SER A 62 -30.88 20.62 18.77
N PRO A 63 -30.12 20.68 19.87
CA PRO A 63 -30.42 19.93 21.08
C PRO A 63 -31.85 20.16 21.61
N ARG A 64 -32.43 21.34 21.37
CA ARG A 64 -33.77 21.73 21.84
C ARG A 64 -34.91 21.00 21.12
N THR A 65 -34.68 20.54 19.90
CA THR A 65 -35.69 19.84 19.09
C THR A 65 -35.57 18.32 19.19
N ARG A 66 -34.65 17.82 20.03
CA ARG A 66 -34.44 16.39 20.23
C ARG A 66 -35.71 15.75 20.75
N GLN A 67 -36.12 14.66 20.12
CA GLN A 67 -37.18 13.82 20.65
C GLN A 67 -36.73 13.16 21.96
N SER A 68 -37.66 12.89 22.87
CA SER A 68 -37.36 12.26 24.17
C SER A 68 -36.84 10.80 24.05
N ARG A 69 -36.95 10.19 22.87
CA ARG A 69 -36.45 8.84 22.60
C ARG A 69 -34.94 8.87 22.34
N TRP A 70 -34.28 7.73 22.50
CA TRP A 70 -32.83 7.55 22.33
C TRP A 70 -32.39 6.93 20.97
N PRO A 71 -32.82 7.41 19.78
CA PRO A 71 -32.20 6.95 18.54
C PRO A 71 -30.91 7.73 18.23
N LEU A 72 -29.90 7.05 17.69
CA LEU A 72 -28.59 7.62 17.38
C LEU A 72 -28.66 8.78 16.38
N HIS A 73 -29.50 8.67 15.34
CA HIS A 73 -29.67 9.72 14.35
C HIS A 73 -30.13 11.06 14.95
N ASN A 74 -30.81 11.05 16.12
CA ASN A 74 -31.24 12.27 16.81
C ASN A 74 -30.06 13.18 17.20
N PHE A 75 -28.90 12.57 17.45
CA PHE A 75 -27.68 13.26 17.86
C PHE A 75 -26.83 13.72 16.68
N LEU A 76 -27.04 13.17 15.48
CA LEU A 76 -26.16 13.35 14.32
C LEU A 76 -25.82 14.81 14.02
N ARG A 77 -26.81 15.70 13.94
CA ARG A 77 -26.62 17.13 13.63
C ARG A 77 -26.76 18.06 14.83
N SER A 78 -27.04 17.52 16.01
CA SER A 78 -27.25 18.32 17.22
C SER A 78 -26.10 18.23 18.21
N ASP A 79 -25.25 17.21 18.11
CA ASP A 79 -24.06 17.02 18.93
C ASP A 79 -22.79 17.13 18.08
N ALA A 80 -21.93 18.10 18.41
CA ALA A 80 -20.76 18.42 17.59
C ALA A 80 -19.68 17.32 17.60
N HIS A 81 -19.57 16.55 18.69
CA HIS A 81 -18.58 15.46 18.78
C HIS A 81 -19.07 14.24 18.01
N TYR A 82 -20.33 13.87 18.18
CA TYR A 82 -20.93 12.77 17.44
C TYR A 82 -21.01 13.06 15.94
N TYR A 83 -21.31 14.31 15.55
CA TYR A 83 -21.28 14.77 14.16
C TYR A 83 -19.92 14.50 13.49
N ARG A 84 -18.83 14.98 14.11
CA ARG A 84 -17.46 14.77 13.61
C ARG A 84 -17.07 13.29 13.59
N TYR A 85 -17.36 12.56 14.67
CA TYR A 85 -17.06 11.13 14.76
C TYR A 85 -17.80 10.31 13.69
N GLN A 86 -19.08 10.60 13.45
CA GLN A 86 -19.84 9.91 12.41
C GLN A 86 -19.33 10.27 11.02
N PHE A 87 -18.97 11.53 10.76
CA PHE A 87 -18.33 11.91 9.50
C PHE A 87 -17.07 11.09 9.23
N SER A 88 -16.10 11.13 10.15
CA SER A 88 -14.80 10.46 9.98
C SER A 88 -14.95 8.97 9.68
N ASN A 89 -15.79 8.25 10.44
CA ASN A 89 -16.03 6.83 10.18
C ASN A 89 -16.82 6.57 8.88
N SER A 90 -17.81 7.41 8.56
CA SER A 90 -18.66 7.22 7.38
C SER A 90 -17.89 7.45 6.10
N ILE A 91 -17.05 8.49 6.04
CA ILE A 91 -16.27 8.82 4.85
C ILE A 91 -15.15 7.81 4.60
N GLU A 92 -14.56 7.25 5.66
CA GLU A 92 -13.61 6.14 5.57
C GLU A 92 -14.26 4.87 5.01
N VAL A 93 -15.43 4.50 5.51
CA VAL A 93 -16.20 3.36 4.96
C VAL A 93 -16.57 3.62 3.49
N ALA A 94 -16.94 4.84 3.13
CA ALA A 94 -17.28 5.19 1.75
C ALA A 94 -16.08 5.07 0.79
N ALA A 95 -14.91 5.56 1.20
CA ALA A 95 -13.67 5.48 0.42
C ALA A 95 -13.17 4.03 0.31
N CYS A 96 -13.18 3.25 1.39
CA CYS A 96 -12.82 1.83 1.36
C CYS A 96 -13.72 1.01 0.42
N ARG A 97 -14.99 1.43 0.24
CA ARG A 97 -15.95 0.81 -0.67
C ARG A 97 -15.87 1.32 -2.10
N ASP A 98 -15.00 2.27 -2.37
CA ASP A 98 -14.84 2.88 -3.68
C ASP A 98 -16.12 3.57 -4.21
N ASN A 99 -16.97 4.07 -3.30
CA ASN A 99 -18.26 4.67 -3.66
C ASN A 99 -18.17 6.19 -3.71
N LEU A 100 -17.79 6.72 -4.89
CA LEU A 100 -17.68 8.16 -5.14
C LEU A 100 -18.94 8.93 -4.75
N ALA A 101 -20.12 8.47 -5.19
CA ALA A 101 -21.38 9.18 -4.93
C ALA A 101 -21.68 9.33 -3.42
N MET A 102 -21.27 8.35 -2.61
CA MET A 102 -21.40 8.42 -1.16
C MET A 102 -20.37 9.34 -0.52
N VAL A 103 -19.14 9.38 -1.03
CA VAL A 103 -18.11 10.36 -0.62
C VAL A 103 -18.57 11.77 -0.95
N GLU A 104 -19.11 12.00 -2.15
CA GLU A 104 -19.69 13.29 -2.57
C GLU A 104 -20.84 13.71 -1.67
N TRP A 105 -21.75 12.78 -1.37
CA TRP A 105 -22.87 13.03 -0.47
C TRP A 105 -22.37 13.42 0.93
N LEU A 106 -21.44 12.66 1.52
CA LEU A 106 -20.87 12.98 2.83
C LEU A 106 -20.13 14.32 2.83
N GLY A 107 -19.31 14.59 1.81
CA GLY A 107 -18.52 15.82 1.71
C GLY A 107 -19.36 17.08 1.47
N THR A 108 -20.55 16.95 0.90
CA THR A 108 -21.51 18.07 0.70
C THR A 108 -22.41 18.31 1.91
N HIS A 109 -22.77 17.26 2.64
CA HIS A 109 -23.65 17.36 3.81
C HIS A 109 -22.90 17.74 5.09
N PHE A 110 -21.63 17.33 5.21
CA PHE A 110 -20.78 17.68 6.34
C PHE A 110 -19.79 18.79 5.99
N SER A 111 -19.75 19.83 6.83
CA SER A 111 -18.78 20.93 6.82
C SER A 111 -17.98 20.99 8.13
N ASP A 112 -16.84 21.69 8.12
CA ASP A 112 -15.98 21.95 9.29
C ASP A 112 -15.49 20.67 10.01
N CYS A 113 -15.33 19.59 9.23
CA CYS A 113 -14.81 18.32 9.68
C CYS A 113 -13.41 18.05 9.14
N GLU A 114 -12.69 17.18 9.85
CA GLU A 114 -11.39 16.66 9.43
C GLU A 114 -11.58 15.30 8.77
N VAL A 115 -11.03 15.16 7.56
CA VAL A 115 -11.01 13.90 6.81
C VAL A 115 -9.81 13.09 7.31
N PRO A 116 -10.03 11.87 7.85
CA PRO A 116 -8.95 11.01 8.30
C PRO A 116 -7.98 10.67 7.17
N SER A 117 -6.68 10.54 7.46
CA SER A 117 -5.66 10.16 6.47
C SER A 117 -5.88 8.79 5.82
N GLY A 118 -6.61 7.89 6.49
CA GLY A 118 -7.04 6.61 5.92
C GLY A 118 -7.94 6.75 4.67
N VAL A 119 -8.62 7.88 4.50
CA VAL A 119 -9.53 8.14 3.37
C VAL A 119 -8.77 8.32 2.04
N PRO A 120 -7.83 9.28 1.90
CA PRO A 120 -7.03 9.38 0.69
C PRO A 120 -6.17 8.15 0.47
N GLU A 121 -5.67 7.49 1.52
CA GLU A 121 -4.97 6.20 1.38
C GLU A 121 -5.86 5.11 0.79
N ALA A 122 -7.13 5.00 1.24
CA ALA A 122 -8.07 4.03 0.69
C ALA A 122 -8.41 4.30 -0.76
N ALA A 123 -8.64 5.57 -1.13
CA ALA A 123 -8.88 5.96 -2.51
C ALA A 123 -7.65 5.68 -3.40
N ALA A 124 -6.44 5.96 -2.91
CA ALA A 124 -5.20 5.64 -3.61
C ALA A 124 -4.97 4.13 -3.77
N ARG A 125 -5.31 3.33 -2.74
CA ARG A 125 -5.24 1.86 -2.79
C ARG A 125 -6.18 1.27 -3.84
N ASN A 126 -7.34 1.87 -4.02
CA ASN A 126 -8.34 1.45 -5.01
C ASN A 126 -8.10 2.05 -6.41
N GLY A 127 -7.16 2.98 -6.55
CA GLY A 127 -6.90 3.68 -7.81
C GLY A 127 -7.98 4.69 -8.20
N ASN A 128 -8.83 5.11 -7.26
CA ASN A 128 -9.96 6.00 -7.55
C ASN A 128 -9.54 7.47 -7.49
N LEU A 129 -8.96 7.89 -8.61
CA LEU A 129 -8.58 9.28 -8.85
C LEU A 129 -9.75 10.28 -8.67
N PRO A 130 -10.99 10.00 -9.14
CA PRO A 130 -12.13 10.90 -8.89
C PRO A 130 -12.38 11.22 -7.42
N ILE A 131 -12.27 10.25 -6.50
CA ILE A 131 -12.42 10.50 -5.06
C ILE A 131 -11.33 11.46 -4.57
N LEU A 132 -10.07 11.24 -4.97
CA LEU A 132 -8.96 12.11 -4.57
C LEU A 132 -9.12 13.54 -5.10
N GLN A 133 -9.56 13.68 -6.36
CA GLN A 133 -9.87 14.98 -6.96
C GLN A 133 -10.99 15.72 -6.21
N PHE A 134 -12.04 14.99 -5.82
CA PHE A 134 -13.13 15.56 -5.03
C PHE A 134 -12.66 16.04 -3.65
N LEU A 135 -11.84 15.23 -2.96
CA LEU A 135 -11.29 15.59 -1.66
C LEU A 135 -10.42 16.85 -1.76
N LEU A 136 -9.53 16.92 -2.76
CA LEU A 136 -8.66 18.07 -2.99
C LEU A 136 -9.46 19.35 -3.30
N ALA A 137 -10.48 19.25 -4.14
CA ALA A 137 -11.33 20.38 -4.50
C ALA A 137 -12.10 20.99 -3.32
N ARG A 138 -12.27 20.24 -2.22
CA ARG A 138 -12.97 20.66 -0.99
C ARG A 138 -12.05 20.87 0.20
N ASP A 139 -10.75 20.72 0.02
CA ASP A 139 -9.77 20.94 1.06
C ASP A 139 -9.63 22.45 1.34
N VAL A 140 -9.76 22.82 2.61
CA VAL A 140 -9.73 24.24 3.03
C VAL A 140 -8.33 24.73 3.39
N ASP A 141 -7.38 23.81 3.59
CA ASP A 141 -6.01 24.15 4.03
C ASP A 141 -5.02 24.32 2.85
N GLN A 142 -5.38 23.90 1.63
CA GLN A 142 -4.52 23.96 0.43
C GLN A 142 -4.35 25.36 -0.20
N ASP A 143 -5.28 26.30 0.02
CA ASP A 143 -5.23 27.65 -0.59
C ASP A 143 -4.28 28.64 0.14
N GLY A 144 -3.47 28.18 1.09
CA GLY A 144 -2.48 29.01 1.78
C GLY A 144 -1.19 29.29 1.01
N GLY A 145 -0.92 28.55 -0.09
CA GLY A 145 0.39 28.51 -0.75
C GLY A 145 0.50 29.12 -2.15
N HIS A 146 -0.58 29.21 -2.94
CA HIS A 146 -0.47 29.69 -4.32
C HIS A 146 -1.43 30.85 -4.63
N GLY A 147 -0.82 31.97 -5.01
CA GLY A 147 -1.48 33.24 -5.19
C GLY A 147 -2.49 33.23 -6.33
N ASP A 148 -3.74 33.52 -5.99
CA ASP A 148 -4.59 34.39 -6.79
C ASP A 148 -5.55 35.18 -5.89
N ALA A 149 -5.26 36.48 -5.78
CA ALA A 149 -5.97 37.43 -4.97
C ALA A 149 -7.44 37.54 -5.38
N LYS A 150 -8.38 37.15 -4.50
CA LYS A 150 -9.80 37.53 -4.62
C LYS A 150 -10.22 38.58 -3.58
N LYS A 151 -10.14 39.82 -4.06
CA LYS A 151 -11.06 40.97 -3.88
C LYS A 151 -11.85 41.02 -2.55
N LYS A 152 -11.22 41.58 -1.52
CA LYS A 152 -11.93 42.12 -0.34
C LYS A 152 -12.79 43.31 -0.78
N ARG A 153 -14.11 43.13 -0.94
CA ARG A 153 -15.04 44.27 -0.99
C ARG A 153 -15.24 44.77 0.44
N LYS A 154 -14.62 45.90 0.78
CA LYS A 154 -15.00 46.70 1.96
C LYS A 154 -16.41 47.22 1.71
N VAL A 155 -17.37 46.81 2.54
CA VAL A 155 -18.62 47.54 2.73
C VAL A 155 -18.50 48.22 4.08
N GLU A 156 -18.46 49.55 4.07
CA GLU A 156 -18.51 50.35 5.29
C GLU A 156 -19.95 50.39 5.79
N THR A 157 -20.21 49.74 6.92
CA THR A 157 -21.40 50.04 7.73
C THR A 157 -20.98 51.00 8.83
N GLY A 158 -21.71 52.11 8.95
CA GLY A 158 -21.38 53.29 9.75
C GLY A 158 -21.49 53.12 11.27
N ASP A 159 -20.91 52.06 11.83
CA ASP A 159 -20.64 51.99 13.26
C ASP A 159 -19.52 50.99 13.55
N GLY A 160 -18.28 51.48 13.54
CA GLY A 160 -17.08 51.02 14.28
C GLY A 160 -16.64 49.54 14.33
N GLY A 161 -17.36 48.59 13.73
CA GLY A 161 -17.10 47.16 13.86
C GLY A 161 -16.76 46.50 12.53
N VAL A 162 -15.49 46.19 12.30
CA VAL A 162 -15.05 45.38 11.16
C VAL A 162 -15.48 43.93 11.39
N LYS A 163 -16.67 43.55 10.92
CA LYS A 163 -16.98 42.12 10.70
C LYS A 163 -16.59 41.76 9.28
N ALA A 164 -15.48 41.05 9.15
CA ALA A 164 -15.19 40.31 7.94
C ALA A 164 -16.27 39.23 7.77
N GLN A 165 -17.23 39.46 6.89
CA GLN A 165 -18.07 38.38 6.39
C GLN A 165 -17.22 37.58 5.42
N ILE A 166 -16.46 36.63 5.96
CA ILE A 166 -15.87 35.56 5.17
C ILE A 166 -17.09 34.71 4.74
N GLN A 167 -17.50 34.81 3.49
CA GLN A 167 -18.21 33.68 2.85
C GLN A 167 -17.19 32.54 2.83
N GLY A 168 -17.10 31.81 3.95
CA GLY A 168 -16.20 30.69 4.12
C GLY A 168 -16.55 29.64 3.08
N ARG A 169 -15.56 29.16 2.34
CA ARG A 169 -15.70 27.94 1.54
C ARG A 169 -16.16 26.83 2.50
N GLU A 170 -17.37 26.31 2.29
CA GLU A 170 -17.84 25.12 2.99
C GLU A 170 -17.01 23.93 2.51
N GLY A 171 -16.03 23.50 3.29
CA GLY A 171 -15.14 22.40 2.97
C GLY A 171 -14.68 21.65 4.21
N ASN A 172 -13.93 20.57 4.00
CA ASN A 172 -13.39 19.71 5.06
C ASN A 172 -11.86 19.69 4.94
N ARG A 173 -11.16 19.65 6.07
CA ARG A 173 -9.68 19.61 6.08
C ARG A 173 -9.21 18.22 5.74
N VAL A 174 -8.38 18.08 4.72
CA VAL A 174 -7.86 16.77 4.30
C VAL A 174 -6.42 16.60 4.75
N GLN A 175 -6.15 15.54 5.51
CA GLN A 175 -4.79 15.17 5.86
C GLN A 175 -4.14 14.38 4.72
N TRP A 176 -3.41 15.08 3.86
CA TRP A 176 -2.60 14.45 2.81
C TRP A 176 -1.28 13.94 3.40
N GLU A 177 -1.26 12.67 3.80
CA GLU A 177 -0.03 12.03 4.26
C GLU A 177 0.83 11.55 3.08
N LYS A 178 2.16 11.54 3.28
CA LYS A 178 3.14 11.00 2.31
C LYS A 178 2.83 9.55 1.89
N ARG A 179 2.18 8.81 2.78
CA ARG A 179 1.83 7.40 2.56
C ARG A 179 0.86 7.20 1.39
N VAL A 180 0.06 8.21 1.02
CA VAL A 180 -0.89 8.13 -0.10
C VAL A 180 -0.17 7.80 -1.42
N MET A 181 0.97 8.45 -1.68
CA MET A 181 1.80 8.19 -2.88
C MET A 181 2.36 6.76 -2.89
N SER A 182 2.97 6.35 -1.78
CA SER A 182 3.52 5.00 -1.61
C SER A 182 2.47 3.89 -1.74
N VAL A 183 1.25 4.14 -1.26
CA VAL A 183 0.12 3.22 -1.39
C VAL A 183 -0.33 3.12 -2.85
N ALA A 184 -0.44 4.24 -3.58
CA ALA A 184 -0.78 4.22 -5.01
C ALA A 184 0.27 3.44 -5.84
N LEU A 185 1.56 3.66 -5.56
CA LEU A 185 2.67 2.93 -6.19
C LEU A 185 2.62 1.44 -5.89
N SER A 186 2.42 1.06 -4.63
CA SER A 186 2.37 -0.35 -4.22
C SER A 186 1.21 -1.12 -4.87
N ASN A 187 0.11 -0.42 -5.21
CA ASN A 187 -1.06 -0.99 -5.86
C ASN A 187 -1.07 -0.78 -7.39
N LYS A 188 0.03 -0.27 -7.98
CA LYS A 188 0.22 -0.11 -9.42
C LYS A 188 -0.82 0.82 -10.08
N HIS A 189 -1.09 1.95 -9.46
CA HIS A 189 -1.99 2.99 -9.99
C HIS A 189 -1.22 4.23 -10.47
N PRO A 190 -0.59 4.19 -11.67
CA PRO A 190 0.28 5.26 -12.16
C PRO A 190 -0.46 6.59 -12.38
N ASP A 191 -1.73 6.55 -12.75
CA ASP A 191 -2.52 7.76 -12.99
C ASP A 191 -2.77 8.55 -11.69
N VAL A 192 -2.94 7.85 -10.57
CA VAL A 192 -3.04 8.47 -9.24
C VAL A 192 -1.70 9.07 -8.83
N VAL A 193 -0.59 8.36 -9.06
CA VAL A 193 0.77 8.84 -8.74
C VAL A 193 1.09 10.12 -9.53
N ARG A 194 0.83 10.12 -10.85
CA ARG A 194 1.04 11.28 -11.72
C ARG A 194 0.24 12.48 -11.21
N TRP A 195 -1.04 12.28 -10.91
CA TRP A 195 -1.90 13.34 -10.39
C TRP A 195 -1.43 13.85 -9.02
N LEU A 196 -1.05 12.96 -8.09
CA LEU A 196 -0.52 13.36 -6.79
C LEU A 196 0.75 14.19 -6.94
N HIS A 197 1.67 13.79 -7.82
CA HIS A 197 2.93 14.52 -8.06
C HIS A 197 2.68 15.94 -8.60
N GLU A 198 1.72 16.10 -9.52
CA GLU A 198 1.37 17.39 -10.10
C GLU A 198 0.64 18.33 -9.11
N ASN A 199 -0.11 17.78 -8.16
CA ASN A 199 -1.01 18.55 -7.29
C ASN A 199 -0.51 18.67 -5.84
N MET A 200 0.50 17.90 -5.42
CA MET A 200 1.02 17.88 -4.05
C MET A 200 2.54 18.15 -3.98
N PRO A 201 3.05 19.27 -4.52
CA PRO A 201 4.50 19.50 -4.67
C PRO A 201 5.27 19.74 -3.37
N ASP A 202 4.59 20.09 -2.26
CA ASP A 202 5.23 20.66 -1.05
C ASP A 202 5.77 19.63 -0.03
N GLY A 203 5.89 18.35 -0.38
CA GLY A 203 6.27 17.28 0.57
C GLY A 203 7.44 16.37 0.19
N GLU A 204 7.96 16.48 -1.05
CA GLU A 204 8.87 15.48 -1.60
C GLU A 204 10.32 15.75 -1.18
N ASN A 205 10.79 15.02 -0.16
CA ASN A 205 12.23 14.93 0.11
C ASN A 205 12.90 14.12 -1.00
N GLU A 206 14.16 14.39 -1.32
CA GLU A 206 14.90 13.65 -2.36
C GLU A 206 14.81 12.13 -2.17
N ARG A 207 14.99 11.63 -0.95
CA ARG A 207 14.86 10.19 -0.63
C ARG A 207 13.48 9.60 -0.92
N ASP A 208 12.41 10.37 -0.74
CA ASP A 208 11.05 9.90 -1.00
C ASP A 208 10.89 9.69 -2.52
N ARG A 209 11.39 10.62 -3.34
CA ARG A 209 11.43 10.49 -4.81
C ARG A 209 12.25 9.31 -5.29
N GLU A 210 13.43 9.08 -4.69
CA GLU A 210 14.27 7.91 -5.06
C GLU A 210 13.53 6.60 -4.82
N GLY A 211 12.85 6.45 -3.67
CA GLY A 211 12.04 5.28 -3.35
C GLY A 211 10.80 5.12 -4.24
N GLU A 212 10.23 6.23 -4.73
CA GLU A 212 9.12 6.25 -5.67
C GLU A 212 9.55 5.78 -7.06
N ILE A 213 10.68 6.29 -7.58
CA ILE A 213 11.28 5.87 -8.86
C ILE A 213 11.65 4.38 -8.79
N GLU A 214 12.32 3.94 -7.72
CA GLU A 214 12.67 2.53 -7.52
C GLU A 214 11.41 1.63 -7.53
N SER A 215 10.34 2.07 -6.84
CA SER A 215 9.09 1.31 -6.78
C SER A 215 8.37 1.24 -8.13
N ALA A 216 8.38 2.33 -8.91
CA ALA A 216 7.85 2.35 -10.27
C ALA A 216 8.62 1.37 -11.18
N LEU A 217 9.95 1.36 -11.08
CA LEU A 217 10.80 0.43 -11.82
C LEU A 217 10.59 -1.03 -11.43
N ARG A 218 10.44 -1.32 -10.13
CA ARG A 218 10.11 -2.67 -9.63
C ARG A 218 8.75 -3.15 -10.15
N ASN A 219 7.80 -2.23 -10.35
CA ASN A 219 6.50 -2.54 -10.94
C ASN A 219 6.56 -2.73 -12.46
N GLY A 220 7.67 -2.35 -13.12
CA GLY A 220 7.85 -2.38 -14.56
C GLY A 220 7.28 -1.16 -15.28
N ASP A 221 6.91 -0.10 -14.57
CA ASP A 221 6.37 1.13 -15.13
C ASP A 221 7.48 2.15 -15.40
N VAL A 222 8.18 1.94 -16.51
CA VAL A 222 9.31 2.79 -16.93
C VAL A 222 8.84 4.19 -17.32
N GLU A 223 7.61 4.34 -17.82
CA GLU A 223 7.05 5.64 -18.17
C GLU A 223 6.82 6.50 -16.92
N LEU A 224 6.23 5.92 -15.87
CA LEU A 224 6.08 6.58 -14.59
C LEU A 224 7.43 6.90 -13.94
N ALA A 225 8.38 5.96 -13.99
CA ALA A 225 9.73 6.21 -13.47
C ALA A 225 10.37 7.41 -14.18
N ASN A 226 10.33 7.47 -15.52
CA ASN A 226 10.84 8.59 -16.30
C ASN A 226 10.11 9.91 -16.01
N PHE A 227 8.81 9.87 -15.71
CA PHE A 227 8.06 11.06 -15.33
C PHE A 227 8.54 11.65 -14.00
N LEU A 228 8.87 10.79 -13.01
CA LEU A 228 9.37 11.19 -11.70
C LEU A 228 10.87 11.55 -11.68
N MET A 229 11.57 11.38 -12.81
CA MET A 229 13.03 11.55 -12.86
C MET A 229 13.45 13.02 -12.67
N PRO A 230 14.47 13.28 -11.82
CA PRO A 230 15.14 14.57 -11.81
C PRO A 230 15.89 14.81 -13.13
N PRO A 231 15.98 16.07 -13.60
CA PRO A 231 16.60 16.39 -14.87
C PRO A 231 18.09 16.01 -14.88
N GLY A 232 18.53 15.34 -15.96
CA GLY A 232 19.93 14.97 -16.18
C GLY A 232 20.42 13.72 -15.46
N ARG A 233 19.54 12.94 -14.82
CA ARG A 233 19.87 11.66 -14.18
C ARG A 233 19.42 10.47 -15.03
N CYS A 234 20.04 9.31 -14.84
CA CYS A 234 19.68 8.10 -15.56
C CYS A 234 18.68 7.28 -14.73
N VAL A 235 17.60 6.80 -15.36
CA VAL A 235 16.58 5.99 -14.68
C VAL A 235 17.16 4.69 -14.10
N LEU A 236 18.17 4.12 -14.76
CA LEU A 236 18.84 2.90 -14.32
C LEU A 236 19.72 3.10 -13.08
N ASP A 237 20.07 4.34 -12.70
CA ASP A 237 20.76 4.61 -11.42
C ASP A 237 19.90 4.25 -10.20
N TYR A 238 18.57 4.20 -10.39
CA TYR A 238 17.57 3.91 -9.36
C TYR A 238 17.00 2.50 -9.47
N ALA A 239 17.41 1.73 -10.48
CA ALA A 239 16.88 0.40 -10.71
C ALA A 239 17.52 -0.62 -9.77
N THR A 240 16.71 -1.36 -9.00
CA THR A 240 17.21 -2.55 -8.29
C THR A 240 17.08 -3.78 -9.17
N CYS A 241 18.01 -4.73 -9.04
CA CYS A 241 17.97 -6.03 -9.71
C CYS A 241 16.89 -6.95 -9.11
N SER A 242 15.64 -6.50 -8.99
CA SER A 242 14.55 -7.18 -8.27
C SER A 242 13.67 -8.06 -9.16
N GLY A 243 13.81 -7.99 -10.48
CA GLY A 243 13.06 -8.82 -11.43
C GLY A 243 13.86 -9.16 -12.69
N LEU A 244 13.54 -10.30 -13.31
CA LEU A 244 14.25 -10.81 -14.48
C LEU A 244 14.33 -9.79 -15.63
N LYS A 245 13.20 -9.16 -15.97
CA LYS A 245 13.12 -8.16 -17.04
C LYS A 245 14.03 -6.96 -16.79
N MET A 246 14.17 -6.54 -15.53
CA MET A 246 15.07 -5.44 -15.17
C MET A 246 16.53 -5.84 -15.34
N ILE A 247 16.88 -7.06 -14.92
CA ILE A 247 18.25 -7.59 -15.06
C ILE A 247 18.61 -7.75 -16.54
N GLU A 248 17.72 -8.30 -17.36
CA GLU A 248 17.90 -8.40 -18.82
C GLU A 248 18.09 -7.01 -19.44
N TRP A 249 17.24 -6.04 -19.08
CA TRP A 249 17.36 -4.67 -19.59
C TRP A 249 18.69 -4.00 -19.17
N MET A 250 19.12 -4.18 -17.91
CA MET A 250 20.40 -3.65 -17.42
C MET A 250 21.59 -4.33 -18.09
N LEU A 251 21.48 -5.62 -18.45
CA LEU A 251 22.49 -6.34 -19.22
C LEU A 251 22.57 -5.82 -20.65
N ASP A 252 21.44 -5.67 -21.32
CA ASP A 252 21.36 -5.18 -22.71
C ASP A 252 21.92 -3.76 -22.86
N CYS A 253 21.72 -2.91 -21.85
CA CYS A 253 22.29 -1.56 -21.80
C CYS A 253 23.74 -1.50 -21.29
N GLY A 254 24.34 -2.64 -20.90
CA GLY A 254 25.71 -2.70 -20.36
C GLY A 254 25.88 -2.04 -18.99
N TYR A 255 24.79 -1.75 -18.28
CA TYR A 255 24.80 -1.08 -16.96
C TYR A 255 25.44 -1.98 -15.90
N VAL A 256 25.14 -3.28 -15.94
CA VAL A 256 25.70 -4.28 -15.01
C VAL A 256 27.22 -4.42 -15.14
N GLN A 257 27.79 -4.10 -16.30
CA GLN A 257 29.25 -4.10 -16.49
C GLN A 257 29.92 -2.87 -15.87
N ARG A 258 29.20 -1.76 -15.76
CA ARG A 258 29.71 -0.49 -15.22
C ARG A 258 29.67 -0.44 -13.70
N ASP A 259 28.72 -1.11 -13.09
CA ASP A 259 28.51 -1.08 -11.64
C ASP A 259 28.52 -2.48 -11.02
N ILE A 260 29.56 -2.75 -10.22
CA ILE A 260 29.76 -4.01 -9.52
C ILE A 260 28.69 -4.27 -8.44
N GLY A 261 28.10 -3.23 -7.84
CA GLY A 261 27.01 -3.35 -6.88
C GLY A 261 25.74 -3.90 -7.53
N HIS A 262 25.46 -3.47 -8.76
CA HIS A 262 24.40 -4.03 -9.58
C HIS A 262 24.72 -5.47 -10.01
N ALA A 263 25.96 -5.80 -10.36
CA ALA A 263 26.36 -7.17 -10.68
C ALA A 263 26.17 -8.14 -9.50
N ASN A 264 26.62 -7.77 -8.31
CA ASN A 264 26.43 -8.56 -7.08
C ASN A 264 24.95 -8.75 -6.74
N SER A 265 24.15 -7.68 -6.88
CA SER A 265 22.70 -7.74 -6.66
C SER A 265 22.00 -8.62 -7.70
N ALA A 266 22.40 -8.53 -8.97
CA ALA A 266 21.89 -9.37 -10.04
C ALA A 266 22.21 -10.84 -9.82
N ILE A 267 23.44 -11.19 -9.41
CA ILE A 267 23.83 -12.58 -9.09
C ILE A 267 22.91 -13.17 -8.01
N LYS A 268 22.67 -12.42 -6.93
CA LYS A 268 21.76 -12.85 -5.85
C LYS A 268 20.34 -13.10 -6.37
N SER A 269 19.80 -12.18 -7.16
CA SER A 269 18.45 -12.31 -7.70
C SER A 269 18.30 -13.40 -8.75
N LEU A 270 19.31 -13.60 -9.61
CA LEU A 270 19.31 -14.68 -10.60
C LEU A 270 19.48 -16.05 -9.94
N ALA A 271 20.26 -16.15 -8.85
CA ALA A 271 20.32 -17.35 -8.03
C ALA A 271 18.93 -17.69 -7.48
N TYR A 272 18.21 -16.68 -6.98
CA TYR A 272 16.82 -16.86 -6.54
C TYR A 272 15.91 -17.29 -7.69
N LEU A 273 16.07 -16.74 -8.89
CA LEU A 273 15.27 -17.12 -10.06
C LEU A 273 15.71 -18.45 -10.71
N GLY A 274 16.82 -19.05 -10.30
CA GLY A 274 17.36 -20.28 -10.91
C GLY A 274 18.02 -20.07 -12.28
N ARG A 275 18.37 -18.83 -12.67
CA ARG A 275 18.89 -18.48 -14.00
C ARG A 275 20.42 -18.51 -14.05
N LEU A 276 20.97 -19.73 -14.08
CA LEU A 276 22.41 -19.98 -14.14
C LEU A 276 23.08 -19.37 -15.38
N ASP A 277 22.39 -19.38 -16.51
CA ASP A 277 22.85 -18.83 -17.79
C ASP A 277 23.20 -17.34 -17.69
N LEU A 278 22.32 -16.54 -17.09
CA LEU A 278 22.55 -15.11 -16.90
C LEU A 278 23.61 -14.83 -15.82
N MET A 279 23.70 -15.69 -14.78
CA MET A 279 24.78 -15.59 -13.78
C MET A 279 26.15 -15.80 -14.44
N GLN A 280 26.28 -16.82 -15.27
CA GLN A 280 27.49 -17.09 -16.04
C GLN A 280 27.85 -15.92 -16.95
N GLN A 281 26.86 -15.34 -17.63
CA GLN A 281 27.07 -14.16 -18.47
C GLN A 281 27.61 -12.96 -17.67
N ILE A 282 27.05 -12.66 -16.49
CA ILE A 282 27.53 -11.56 -15.63
C ILE A 282 28.99 -11.78 -15.21
N VAL A 283 29.33 -13.00 -14.80
CA VAL A 283 30.69 -13.35 -14.36
C VAL A 283 31.69 -13.21 -15.51
N LEU A 284 31.32 -13.62 -16.72
CA LEU A 284 32.14 -13.43 -17.91
C LEU A 284 32.37 -11.95 -18.22
N LEU A 285 31.37 -11.08 -18.04
CA LEU A 285 31.48 -9.64 -18.28
C LEU A 285 32.45 -8.93 -17.32
N HIS A 286 32.66 -9.51 -16.13
CA HIS A 286 33.55 -9.01 -15.08
C HIS A 286 34.89 -9.76 -15.01
N SER A 287 35.20 -10.61 -15.99
CA SER A 287 36.47 -11.35 -16.08
C SER A 287 37.37 -10.79 -17.19
N PRO A 288 38.65 -10.44 -16.92
CA PRO A 288 39.34 -10.44 -15.63
C PRO A 288 38.88 -9.26 -14.74
N PRO A 289 38.97 -9.40 -13.40
CA PRO A 289 38.57 -8.35 -12.48
C PRO A 289 39.37 -7.07 -12.75
N ARG A 290 38.66 -5.94 -12.80
CA ARG A 290 39.29 -4.62 -12.89
C ARG A 290 39.84 -4.27 -11.50
N GLU A 291 40.98 -3.59 -11.47
CA GLU A 291 41.67 -3.23 -10.22
C GLU A 291 40.69 -2.68 -9.17
N HIS A 292 40.53 -3.42 -8.06
CA HIS A 292 39.70 -3.14 -6.87
C HIS A 292 38.18 -3.37 -6.94
N ASP A 293 37.64 -3.90 -8.05
CA ASP A 293 36.19 -4.19 -8.20
C ASP A 293 35.93 -5.69 -8.39
N ASP A 294 36.22 -6.49 -7.34
CA ASP A 294 35.92 -7.93 -7.34
C ASP A 294 34.45 -8.21 -6.98
N LEU A 295 33.88 -9.25 -7.58
CA LEU A 295 32.57 -9.78 -7.18
C LEU A 295 32.62 -10.17 -5.70
N CYS A 296 31.58 -9.80 -4.95
CA CYS A 296 31.63 -9.91 -3.50
C CYS A 296 31.45 -11.37 -3.06
N LEU A 297 32.37 -11.85 -2.21
CA LEU A 297 32.28 -13.15 -1.53
C LEU A 297 30.94 -13.31 -0.80
N HIS A 298 30.36 -12.22 -0.29
CA HIS A 298 29.05 -12.25 0.36
C HIS A 298 27.90 -12.56 -0.61
N SER A 299 27.87 -11.95 -1.81
CA SER A 299 26.87 -12.29 -2.83
C SER A 299 27.02 -13.72 -3.32
N TRP A 300 28.25 -14.21 -3.41
CA TRP A 300 28.53 -15.59 -3.80
C TRP A 300 28.05 -16.60 -2.75
N TRP A 301 28.32 -16.33 -1.47
CA TRP A 301 27.77 -17.09 -0.35
C TRP A 301 26.23 -17.13 -0.37
N ASN A 302 25.58 -15.98 -0.57
CA ASN A 302 24.12 -15.92 -0.68
C ASN A 302 23.60 -16.76 -1.85
N ALA A 303 24.30 -16.77 -2.99
CA ALA A 303 23.93 -17.61 -4.13
C ALA A 303 24.05 -19.11 -3.79
N ILE A 304 25.09 -19.52 -3.05
CA ILE A 304 25.27 -20.90 -2.57
C ILE A 304 24.12 -21.30 -1.63
N THR A 305 23.78 -20.46 -0.65
CA THR A 305 22.68 -20.76 0.28
C THR A 305 21.35 -20.87 -0.45
N ILE A 306 21.07 -19.97 -1.40
CA ILE A 306 19.85 -20.00 -2.21
C ILE A 306 19.79 -21.26 -3.08
N ALA A 307 20.91 -21.67 -3.67
CA ALA A 307 20.98 -22.91 -4.45
C ALA A 307 20.64 -24.14 -3.58
N CYS A 308 21.10 -24.16 -2.32
CA CYS A 308 20.76 -25.19 -1.35
C CYS A 308 19.28 -25.19 -0.94
N GLU A 309 18.67 -24.02 -0.73
CA GLU A 309 17.25 -23.89 -0.40
C GLU A 309 16.34 -24.34 -1.53
N ARG A 310 16.71 -24.03 -2.78
CA ARG A 310 15.87 -24.25 -3.97
C ARG A 310 16.11 -25.57 -4.70
N GLY A 311 17.16 -26.32 -4.34
CA GLY A 311 17.47 -27.58 -5.03
C GLY A 311 18.22 -27.41 -6.35
N CYS A 312 18.89 -26.28 -6.57
CA CYS A 312 19.59 -26.01 -7.84
C CYS A 312 21.01 -26.62 -7.85
N LEU A 313 21.10 -27.94 -8.02
CA LEU A 313 22.38 -28.68 -7.95
C LEU A 313 23.42 -28.19 -8.96
N GLU A 314 23.04 -27.97 -10.22
CA GLU A 314 23.97 -27.52 -11.27
C GLU A 314 24.52 -26.12 -11.00
N MET A 315 23.69 -25.23 -10.43
CA MET A 315 24.12 -23.92 -9.97
C MET A 315 25.09 -24.04 -8.80
N LEU A 316 24.82 -24.93 -7.84
CA LEU A 316 25.68 -25.16 -6.69
C LEU A 316 27.05 -25.69 -7.10
N LYS A 317 27.10 -26.68 -8.01
CA LYS A 317 28.35 -27.20 -8.56
C LYS A 317 29.17 -26.08 -9.21
N TRP A 318 28.54 -25.34 -10.11
CA TRP A 318 29.19 -24.22 -10.81
C TRP A 318 29.70 -23.14 -9.83
N LEU A 319 28.91 -22.75 -8.84
CA LEU A 319 29.32 -21.76 -7.83
C LEU A 319 30.51 -22.22 -7.01
N MET A 320 30.55 -23.51 -6.66
CA MET A 320 31.60 -24.12 -5.84
C MET A 320 32.90 -24.38 -6.63
N ASP A 321 32.79 -24.60 -7.94
CA ASP A 321 33.95 -24.85 -8.80
C ASP A 321 34.63 -23.55 -9.27
N HIS A 322 33.91 -22.43 -9.26
CA HIS A 322 34.45 -21.11 -9.60
C HIS A 322 35.59 -20.68 -8.63
N PRO A 323 36.61 -19.90 -9.06
CA PRO A 323 37.70 -19.46 -8.19
C PRO A 323 37.24 -18.82 -6.86
N LEU A 324 36.23 -17.94 -6.91
CA LEU A 324 35.61 -17.36 -5.70
C LEU A 324 34.95 -18.41 -4.79
N GLY A 325 34.40 -19.47 -5.38
CA GLY A 325 33.87 -20.62 -4.65
C GLY A 325 34.98 -21.40 -3.94
N GLN A 326 36.13 -21.59 -4.59
CA GLN A 326 37.28 -22.27 -3.99
C GLN A 326 37.87 -21.47 -2.82
N GLU A 327 37.94 -20.15 -2.94
CA GLU A 327 38.31 -19.27 -1.82
C GLU A 327 37.33 -19.42 -0.65
N LEU A 328 36.02 -19.38 -0.93
CA LEU A 328 35.00 -19.60 0.08
C LEU A 328 35.12 -20.98 0.73
N ARG A 329 35.46 -22.04 0.00
CA ARG A 329 35.62 -23.39 0.58
C ARG A 329 36.62 -23.42 1.73
N VAL A 330 37.69 -22.62 1.67
CA VAL A 330 38.66 -22.50 2.77
C VAL A 330 37.98 -21.90 4.00
N ASP A 331 37.24 -20.81 3.82
CA ASP A 331 36.46 -20.16 4.88
C ASP A 331 35.33 -21.05 5.42
N LEU A 332 34.70 -21.87 4.56
CA LEU A 332 33.66 -22.80 4.96
C LEU A 332 34.18 -23.86 5.92
N LYS A 333 35.33 -24.46 5.59
CA LYS A 333 35.98 -25.45 6.46
C LYS A 333 36.50 -24.82 7.75
N ALA A 334 37.08 -23.62 7.68
CA ALA A 334 37.60 -22.92 8.85
C ALA A 334 36.50 -22.55 9.87
N HIS A 335 35.25 -22.36 9.40
CA HIS A 335 34.12 -21.93 10.22
C HIS A 335 33.03 -22.99 10.40
N GLU A 336 33.29 -24.27 10.06
CA GLU A 336 32.34 -25.39 10.17
C GLU A 336 30.97 -25.11 9.50
N LYS A 337 30.99 -24.43 8.34
CA LYS A 337 29.77 -23.95 7.67
C LYS A 337 29.11 -24.98 6.74
N TYR A 338 29.75 -26.14 6.46
CA TYR A 338 29.10 -27.20 5.69
C TYR A 338 27.93 -27.79 6.46
N SER A 339 28.07 -27.96 7.79
CA SER A 339 26.98 -28.38 8.67
C SER A 339 25.72 -27.52 8.51
N TYR A 340 25.90 -26.19 8.39
CA TYR A 340 24.81 -25.25 8.17
C TYR A 340 24.14 -25.43 6.79
N LEU A 341 24.92 -25.57 5.72
CA LEU A 341 24.38 -25.75 4.37
C LEU A 341 23.64 -27.08 4.22
N ILE A 342 24.14 -28.16 4.83
CA ILE A 342 23.49 -29.49 4.76
C ILE A 342 22.19 -29.47 5.58
N ARG A 343 22.17 -28.78 6.74
CA ARG A 343 20.93 -28.54 7.49
C ARG A 343 19.92 -27.74 6.68
N LEU A 344 20.37 -26.68 6.00
CA LEU A 344 19.51 -25.83 5.16
C LEU A 344 18.89 -26.64 4.01
N ALA A 345 19.70 -27.40 3.29
CA ALA A 345 19.22 -28.30 2.24
C ALA A 345 18.25 -29.35 2.79
N GLY A 346 18.52 -29.89 3.98
CA GLY A 346 17.63 -30.82 4.67
C GLY A 346 16.27 -30.21 5.02
N GLN A 347 16.24 -28.97 5.54
CA GLN A 347 14.98 -28.25 5.84
C GLN A 347 14.07 -28.06 4.62
N HIS A 348 14.65 -28.11 3.42
CA HIS A 348 13.94 -27.98 2.15
C HIS A 348 13.86 -29.30 1.36
N ASP A 349 14.12 -30.45 2.01
CA ASP A 349 14.07 -31.80 1.45
C ASP A 349 14.96 -32.03 0.21
N GLN A 350 16.11 -31.33 0.13
CA GLN A 350 17.04 -31.39 -1.01
C GLN A 350 18.13 -32.46 -0.81
N THR A 351 17.76 -33.73 -0.96
CA THR A 351 18.65 -34.88 -0.69
C THR A 351 19.88 -34.96 -1.59
N GLU A 352 19.77 -34.59 -2.86
CA GLU A 352 20.91 -34.58 -3.81
C GLU A 352 21.97 -33.54 -3.42
N ILE A 353 21.52 -32.36 -2.97
CA ILE A 353 22.42 -31.31 -2.49
C ILE A 353 23.11 -31.71 -1.20
N MET A 354 22.38 -32.35 -0.28
CA MET A 354 22.97 -32.88 0.95
C MET A 354 24.09 -33.88 0.66
N GLY A 355 23.86 -34.81 -0.27
CA GLY A 355 24.87 -35.78 -0.71
C GLY A 355 26.11 -35.11 -1.30
N TYR A 356 25.90 -34.16 -2.22
CA TYR A 356 27.00 -33.40 -2.81
C TYR A 356 27.82 -32.62 -1.76
N LEU A 357 27.16 -31.90 -0.85
CA LEU A 357 27.85 -31.14 0.20
C LEU A 357 28.60 -32.03 1.20
N TYR A 358 28.05 -33.21 1.49
CA TYR A 358 28.72 -34.21 2.33
C TYR A 358 30.04 -34.66 1.70
N GLU A 359 30.03 -34.97 0.40
CA GLU A 359 31.22 -35.39 -0.36
C GLU A 359 32.29 -34.29 -0.49
N GLN A 360 31.89 -33.01 -0.57
CA GLN A 360 32.82 -31.89 -0.77
C GLN A 360 33.56 -31.43 0.51
N GLY A 361 33.16 -31.92 1.69
CA GLY A 361 33.81 -31.56 2.96
C GLY A 361 32.92 -31.66 4.19
N GLY A 362 31.61 -31.85 4.04
CA GLY A 362 30.69 -32.01 5.16
C GLY A 362 30.89 -33.29 5.97
N ALA A 363 31.51 -34.33 5.39
CA ALA A 363 31.81 -35.58 6.10
C ALA A 363 32.71 -35.36 7.34
N GLU A 364 33.77 -34.55 7.20
CA GLU A 364 34.72 -34.27 8.28
C GLU A 364 34.07 -33.48 9.43
N GLU A 365 33.10 -32.61 9.12
CA GLU A 365 32.36 -31.82 10.11
C GLU A 365 31.21 -32.60 10.76
N ILE A 366 30.50 -33.44 9.99
CA ILE A 366 29.35 -34.20 10.47
C ILE A 366 29.77 -35.40 11.31
N ASP A 367 30.90 -36.03 10.98
CA ASP A 367 31.47 -37.14 11.77
C ASP A 367 32.09 -36.64 13.10
N ALA A 368 32.14 -35.32 13.33
CA ALA A 368 32.47 -34.77 14.63
C ALA A 368 31.37 -35.13 15.66
N PRO A 369 31.73 -35.57 16.88
CA PRO A 369 30.76 -36.07 17.89
C PRO A 369 29.59 -35.14 18.23
N ARG A 370 29.75 -33.84 17.99
CA ARG A 370 28.74 -32.79 18.24
C ARG A 370 27.67 -32.76 17.14
N ALA A 371 28.07 -32.88 15.88
CA ALA A 371 27.17 -32.78 14.72
C ALA A 371 26.29 -34.04 14.57
N ILE A 372 26.80 -35.24 14.84
CA ILE A 372 26.03 -36.49 14.88
C ILE A 372 24.81 -36.38 15.82
N ARG A 373 24.98 -35.74 16.98
CA ARG A 373 23.92 -35.59 17.99
C ARG A 373 22.81 -34.64 17.55
N GLU A 374 23.15 -33.59 16.80
CA GLU A 374 22.20 -32.61 16.24
C GLU A 374 21.52 -33.13 14.96
N TYR A 375 22.23 -33.92 14.15
CA TYR A 375 21.68 -34.56 12.94
C TYR A 375 20.71 -35.70 13.28
N ALA A 376 21.02 -36.51 14.31
CA ALA A 376 20.16 -37.59 14.77
C ALA A 376 18.81 -37.09 15.33
N THR A 377 18.80 -35.95 16.04
CA THR A 377 17.56 -35.35 16.53
C THR A 377 16.71 -34.78 15.40
N TRP A 378 17.33 -34.23 14.35
CA TRP A 378 16.64 -33.73 13.16
C TRP A 378 16.03 -34.86 12.30
N TRP A 379 16.81 -35.91 11.99
CA TRP A 379 16.34 -37.09 11.24
C TRP A 379 15.22 -37.84 11.97
N HIS A 380 15.29 -37.95 13.31
CA HIS A 380 14.21 -38.53 14.10
C HIS A 380 12.98 -37.63 14.16
N GLY A 381 13.11 -36.30 14.20
CA GLY A 381 11.98 -35.37 14.25
C GLY A 381 11.16 -35.30 12.95
N HIS A 382 11.79 -35.29 11.77
CA HIS A 382 11.09 -35.18 10.48
C HIS A 382 10.33 -36.46 10.10
N ARG A 383 10.82 -37.65 10.49
CA ARG A 383 10.13 -38.93 10.21
C ARG A 383 8.78 -39.06 10.93
N TYR A 384 8.58 -38.34 12.04
CA TYR A 384 7.32 -38.38 12.79
C TYR A 384 6.28 -37.33 12.35
N ASN A 385 6.67 -36.29 11.60
CA ASN A 385 5.72 -35.28 11.10
C ASN A 385 5.11 -35.60 9.71
N HIS A 386 5.57 -36.63 9.01
CA HIS A 386 5.02 -37.08 7.73
C HIS A 386 3.99 -38.23 7.84
N LYS A 387 3.41 -38.45 9.02
CA LYS A 387 2.29 -39.38 9.23
C LYS A 387 1.13 -38.73 9.99
N ILE A 388 0.58 -37.63 9.50
CA ILE A 388 -0.81 -37.23 9.80
C ILE A 388 -1.43 -36.67 8.51
#